data_AF-A0A9D4Q950-F1
#
_entry.id   AF-A0A9D4Q950-F1
#
_cell.length_a   1.000
_cell.length_b   1.000
_cell.length_c   1.000
_cell.angle_alpha   90.00
_cell.angle_beta   90.00
_cell.angle_gamma   90.00
#
_symmetry.space_group_name_H-M   'P 1'
#
loop_
_entity.id
_entity.type
_entity.pdbx_description
1 polymer ?
#
loop_
_entity_poly.entity_id
_entity_poly.type
_entity_poly.pdbx_seq_one_letter_code
_entity_poly.pdbx_strand_id
1 'polypeptide(L)'
;MSSAAEEAPVIPLFYFPYGRPLSPLEVEMACRELKLALNDIAGDVLGPEDFAPLARACSLPGYFKTALYRAAGGDKDRPVTKERFCRYYSHLVANFPEESSRAVHVLARDRDYLTQEDLRPLFEDFFAMHPDMRFLQKTPQFREPFIATALTKESHLLSSLRWMEESSELDQSMDAFNFGSFYMTYAMFEGLDRDRDGMLSPDELRNFQGGAFTNRGLDRILCSAVIKRQAHYVLAVISYILATYRDCIMTTEWHY
;
A
#
# COMPACT_ATOMS: atom_id res chain seq x y z
N MET A 1 -26.00 -12.39 -58.90
CA MET A 1 -25.87 -11.26 -57.96
C MET A 1 -25.71 -11.86 -56.58
N SER A 2 -24.46 -12.05 -56.13
CA SER A 2 -24.15 -12.61 -54.82
C SER A 2 -24.15 -11.46 -53.81
N SER A 3 -25.12 -11.47 -52.90
CA SER A 3 -25.14 -10.60 -51.73
C SER A 3 -23.98 -11.03 -50.82
N ALA A 4 -22.91 -10.24 -50.81
CA ALA A 4 -21.89 -10.34 -49.78
C ALA A 4 -22.53 -9.83 -48.49
N ALA A 5 -22.79 -10.74 -47.54
CA ALA A 5 -23.06 -10.36 -46.18
C ALA A 5 -21.79 -9.68 -45.65
N GLU A 6 -21.87 -8.39 -45.30
CA GLU A 6 -20.83 -7.74 -44.52
C GLU A 6 -20.66 -8.53 -43.21
N GLU A 7 -19.51 -9.16 -43.03
CA GLU A 7 -19.15 -9.81 -41.78
C GLU A 7 -19.19 -8.76 -40.66
N ALA A 8 -20.06 -8.98 -39.67
CA ALA A 8 -20.13 -8.11 -38.51
C ALA A 8 -18.73 -8.00 -37.87
N PRO A 9 -18.27 -6.79 -37.50
CA PRO A 9 -16.92 -6.59 -36.99
C PRO A 9 -16.71 -7.43 -35.74
N VAL A 10 -15.72 -8.32 -35.79
CA VAL A 10 -15.32 -9.16 -34.65
C VAL A 10 -14.65 -8.24 -33.62
N ILE A 11 -15.38 -7.94 -32.53
CA ILE A 11 -14.82 -7.19 -31.41
C ILE A 11 -13.88 -8.14 -30.64
N PRO A 12 -12.57 -7.86 -30.58
CA PRO A 12 -11.64 -8.70 -29.85
C PRO A 12 -11.94 -8.64 -28.34
N LEU A 13 -11.53 -9.66 -27.59
CA LEU A 13 -11.58 -9.63 -26.14
C LEU A 13 -10.75 -8.45 -25.63
N PHE A 14 -11.39 -7.50 -24.96
CA PHE A 14 -10.76 -6.27 -24.47
C PHE A 14 -10.75 -6.13 -22.95
N TYR A 15 -11.50 -7.00 -22.25
CA TYR A 15 -11.58 -7.01 -20.79
C TYR A 15 -10.82 -8.20 -20.21
N PHE A 16 -9.88 -7.92 -19.33
CA PHE A 16 -9.05 -8.91 -18.66
C PHE A 16 -9.03 -8.61 -17.16
N PRO A 17 -9.73 -9.40 -16.31
CA PRO A 17 -9.91 -9.08 -14.89
C PRO A 17 -8.63 -8.86 -14.09
N TYR A 18 -7.56 -9.59 -14.43
CA TYR A 18 -6.27 -9.57 -13.72
C TYR A 18 -5.12 -9.07 -14.60
N GLY A 19 -5.46 -8.42 -15.72
CA GLY A 19 -4.51 -8.01 -16.74
C GLY A 19 -4.36 -9.01 -17.88
N ARG A 20 -3.64 -8.57 -18.92
CA ARG A 20 -3.50 -9.36 -20.15
C ARG A 20 -2.75 -10.66 -19.88
N PRO A 21 -3.29 -11.83 -20.28
CA PRO A 21 -2.61 -13.11 -20.13
C PRO A 21 -1.22 -13.08 -20.73
N LEU A 22 -0.24 -13.60 -19.98
CA LEU A 22 1.11 -13.78 -20.48
C LEU A 22 1.17 -14.99 -21.42
N SER A 23 2.02 -14.89 -22.42
CA SER A 23 2.40 -16.03 -23.24
C SER A 23 3.20 -17.05 -22.42
N PRO A 24 3.21 -18.34 -22.81
CA PRO A 24 4.02 -19.36 -22.14
C PRO A 24 5.50 -18.99 -22.02
N LEU A 25 6.04 -18.27 -23.03
CA LEU A 25 7.42 -17.81 -23.03
C LEU A 25 7.67 -16.72 -21.97
N GLU A 26 6.76 -15.77 -21.81
CA GLU A 26 6.86 -14.72 -20.77
C GLU A 26 6.80 -15.33 -19.36
N VAL A 27 5.93 -16.32 -19.14
CA VAL A 27 5.87 -17.06 -17.87
C VAL A 27 7.18 -17.81 -17.61
N GLU A 28 7.75 -18.46 -18.63
CA GLU A 28 9.04 -19.17 -18.52
C GLU A 28 10.19 -18.20 -18.21
N MET A 29 10.23 -17.03 -18.85
CA MET A 29 11.22 -15.99 -18.60
C MET A 29 11.13 -15.46 -17.16
N ALA A 30 9.94 -15.12 -16.67
CA ALA A 30 9.74 -14.72 -15.28
C ALA A 30 10.19 -15.81 -14.31
N CYS A 31 9.86 -17.08 -14.59
CA CYS A 31 10.29 -18.21 -13.76
C CYS A 31 11.82 -18.42 -13.80
N ARG A 32 12.48 -18.08 -14.90
CA ARG A 32 13.94 -18.14 -15.03
C ARG A 32 14.62 -17.10 -14.14
N GLU A 33 14.11 -15.87 -14.10
CA GLU A 33 14.62 -14.83 -13.20
C GLU A 33 14.50 -15.24 -11.74
N LEU A 34 13.35 -15.80 -11.35
CA LEU A 34 13.18 -16.36 -10.00
C LEU A 34 14.21 -17.44 -9.67
N LYS A 35 14.45 -18.37 -10.60
CA LYS A 35 15.43 -19.45 -10.40
C LYS A 35 16.85 -18.93 -10.21
N LEU A 36 17.22 -17.82 -10.87
CA LEU A 36 18.51 -17.18 -10.66
C LEU A 36 18.61 -16.64 -9.22
N ALA A 37 17.61 -15.90 -8.74
CA ALA A 37 17.58 -15.41 -7.37
C ALA A 37 17.59 -16.55 -6.32
N LEU A 38 16.94 -17.68 -6.62
CA LEU A 38 16.96 -18.86 -5.75
C LEU A 38 18.32 -19.56 -5.69
N ASN A 39 19.17 -19.43 -6.70
CA ASN A 39 20.50 -20.04 -6.69
C ASN A 39 21.45 -19.34 -5.71
N ASP A 40 21.21 -18.07 -5.42
CA ASP A 40 22.02 -17.28 -4.48
C ASP A 40 21.75 -17.67 -3.01
N ILE A 41 20.61 -18.32 -2.74
CA ILE A 41 20.21 -18.76 -1.39
C ILE A 41 20.77 -20.16 -1.13
N ALA A 42 21.48 -20.35 -0.02
CA ALA A 42 22.01 -21.65 0.36
C ALA A 42 20.92 -22.60 0.89
N GLY A 43 21.00 -23.89 0.53
CA GLY A 43 20.04 -24.91 0.94
C GLY A 43 18.78 -24.96 0.08
N ASP A 44 17.86 -25.88 0.40
CA ASP A 44 16.58 -26.06 -0.30
C ASP A 44 15.39 -25.45 0.47
N VAL A 45 15.57 -25.19 1.76
CA VAL A 45 14.54 -24.67 2.65
C VAL A 45 14.71 -23.15 2.74
N LEU A 46 13.65 -22.42 2.40
CA LEU A 46 13.59 -20.97 2.42
C LEU A 46 12.93 -20.49 3.71
N GLY A 47 13.59 -19.55 4.40
CA GLY A 47 13.06 -18.84 5.56
C GLY A 47 12.46 -17.47 5.18
N PRO A 48 11.79 -16.78 6.11
CA PRO A 48 11.18 -15.47 5.85
C PRO A 48 12.18 -14.39 5.40
N GLU A 49 13.41 -14.45 5.89
CA GLU A 49 14.46 -13.47 5.56
C GLU A 49 14.96 -13.61 4.12
N ASP A 50 14.83 -14.79 3.52
CA ASP A 50 15.20 -15.03 2.11
C ASP A 50 14.19 -14.39 1.14
N PHE A 51 13.00 -14.01 1.62
CA PHE A 51 11.91 -13.58 0.75
C PHE A 51 11.96 -12.12 0.32
N ALA A 52 12.79 -11.26 0.95
CA ALA A 52 12.96 -9.89 0.47
C ALA A 52 13.55 -9.83 -0.96
N PRO A 53 14.70 -10.46 -1.26
CA PRO A 53 15.22 -10.51 -2.63
C PRO A 53 14.31 -11.30 -3.57
N LEU A 54 13.64 -12.36 -3.08
CA LEU A 54 12.70 -13.13 -3.90
C LEU A 54 11.45 -12.32 -4.28
N ALA A 55 10.96 -11.45 -3.39
CA ALA A 55 9.85 -10.54 -3.71
C ALA A 55 10.22 -9.61 -4.86
N ARG A 56 11.44 -9.05 -4.86
CA ARG A 56 11.95 -8.24 -5.98
C ARG A 56 12.01 -9.02 -7.29
N ALA A 57 12.48 -10.27 -7.24
CA ALA A 57 12.48 -11.16 -8.39
C ALA A 57 11.06 -11.49 -8.89
N CYS A 58 10.05 -11.37 -8.02
CA CYS A 58 8.63 -11.49 -8.36
C CYS A 58 8.00 -10.16 -8.85
N SER A 59 8.82 -9.13 -9.08
CA SER A 59 8.41 -7.75 -9.35
C SER A 59 7.54 -7.13 -8.25
N LEU A 60 7.71 -7.54 -7.00
CA LEU A 60 7.07 -6.93 -5.84
C LEU A 60 8.12 -6.20 -4.99
N PRO A 61 7.76 -5.13 -4.24
CA PRO A 61 8.67 -4.52 -3.28
C PRO A 61 9.18 -5.54 -2.26
N GLY A 62 10.44 -5.41 -1.80
CA GLY A 62 11.04 -6.33 -0.83
C GLY A 62 10.28 -6.43 0.49
N TYR A 63 9.52 -5.39 0.85
CA TYR A 63 8.62 -5.38 2.01
C TYR A 63 7.49 -6.41 1.93
N PHE A 64 7.25 -7.04 0.77
CA PHE A 64 6.30 -8.15 0.65
C PHE A 64 6.84 -9.48 1.21
N LYS A 65 8.06 -9.52 1.79
CA LYS A 65 8.72 -10.78 2.19
C LYS A 65 7.83 -11.69 3.04
N THR A 66 7.20 -11.16 4.08
CA THR A 66 6.38 -11.95 5.00
C THR A 66 5.07 -12.36 4.35
N ALA A 67 4.44 -11.45 3.59
CA ALA A 67 3.20 -11.74 2.86
C ALA A 67 3.43 -12.83 1.80
N LEU A 68 4.50 -12.74 1.03
CA LEU A 68 4.86 -13.69 -0.01
C LEU A 68 5.24 -15.06 0.56
N TYR A 69 5.99 -15.10 1.68
CA TYR A 69 6.30 -16.33 2.39
C TYR A 69 5.02 -17.06 2.85
N ARG A 70 4.09 -16.31 3.44
CA ARG A 70 2.79 -16.86 3.88
C ARG A 70 1.92 -17.30 2.70
N ALA A 71 1.90 -16.53 1.61
CA ALA A 71 1.13 -16.86 0.41
C ALA A 71 1.64 -18.14 -0.27
N ALA A 72 2.97 -18.38 -0.26
CA ALA A 72 3.58 -19.64 -0.67
C ALA A 72 3.27 -20.82 0.30
N GLY A 73 2.55 -20.54 1.39
CA GLY A 73 2.12 -21.49 2.42
C GLY A 73 3.24 -21.87 3.39
N GLY A 74 4.16 -20.93 3.63
CA GLY A 74 5.15 -20.98 4.69
C GLY A 74 4.54 -20.60 6.04
N ASP A 75 4.92 -21.34 7.07
CA ASP A 75 4.62 -21.04 8.47
C ASP A 75 5.78 -21.50 9.36
N LYS A 76 5.69 -21.29 10.67
CA LYS A 76 6.69 -21.72 11.67
C LYS A 76 6.96 -23.22 11.63
N ASP A 77 5.93 -24.02 11.42
CA ASP A 77 6.02 -25.50 11.42
C ASP A 77 6.27 -26.08 10.03
N ARG A 78 6.10 -25.29 8.97
CA ARG A 78 6.19 -25.74 7.59
C ARG A 78 6.93 -24.72 6.74
N PRO A 79 8.26 -24.83 6.65
CA PRO A 79 9.02 -23.94 5.80
C PRO A 79 8.76 -24.22 4.30
N VAL A 80 9.09 -23.25 3.46
CA VAL A 80 8.85 -23.33 2.01
C VAL A 80 10.11 -23.88 1.34
N THR A 81 9.99 -24.92 0.51
CA THR A 81 11.13 -25.39 -0.30
C THR A 81 11.24 -24.61 -1.61
N LYS A 82 12.43 -24.58 -2.22
CA LYS A 82 12.63 -23.93 -3.53
C LYS A 82 11.69 -24.48 -4.60
N GLU A 83 11.51 -25.80 -4.65
CA GLU A 83 10.58 -26.43 -5.60
C GLU A 83 9.14 -25.96 -5.39
N ARG A 84 8.68 -25.94 -4.13
CA ARG A 84 7.33 -25.50 -3.78
C ARG A 84 7.11 -24.04 -4.16
N PHE A 85 8.09 -23.19 -3.91
CA PHE A 85 8.02 -21.78 -4.25
C PHE A 85 8.02 -21.56 -5.77
N CYS A 86 8.82 -22.31 -6.54
CA CYS A 86 8.81 -22.26 -8.01
C CYS A 86 7.43 -22.62 -8.57
N ARG A 87 6.79 -23.67 -8.03
CA ARG A 87 5.44 -24.08 -8.44
C ARG A 87 4.41 -23.01 -8.11
N TYR A 88 4.49 -22.43 -6.91
CA TYR A 88 3.62 -21.33 -6.49
C TYR A 88 3.78 -20.11 -7.40
N TYR A 89 5.01 -19.67 -7.67
CA TYR A 89 5.26 -18.49 -8.50
C TYR A 89 4.84 -18.69 -9.95
N SER A 90 5.09 -19.86 -10.53
CA SER A 90 4.62 -20.20 -11.88
C SER A 90 3.10 -20.08 -11.98
N HIS A 91 2.36 -20.55 -10.96
CA HIS A 91 0.92 -20.37 -10.88
C HIS A 91 0.52 -18.90 -10.68
N LEU A 92 1.24 -18.17 -9.83
CA LEU A 92 0.99 -16.75 -9.55
C LEU A 92 1.09 -15.91 -10.83
N VAL A 93 2.20 -16.00 -11.56
CA VAL A 93 2.45 -15.18 -12.76
C VAL A 93 1.52 -15.53 -13.91
N ALA A 94 1.12 -16.80 -14.04
CA ALA A 94 0.20 -17.22 -15.09
C ALA A 94 -1.23 -16.69 -14.88
N ASN A 95 -1.71 -16.63 -13.63
CA ASN A 95 -3.08 -16.20 -13.30
C ASN A 95 -3.19 -14.70 -12.97
N PHE A 96 -2.09 -14.10 -12.51
CA PHE A 96 -1.98 -12.70 -12.12
C PHE A 96 -0.79 -12.05 -12.88
N PRO A 97 -0.97 -11.73 -14.17
CA PRO A 97 0.07 -11.10 -15.00
C PRO A 97 0.52 -9.73 -14.50
N GLU A 98 -0.44 -8.91 -14.06
CA GLU A 98 -0.15 -7.54 -13.64
C GLU A 98 0.37 -7.50 -12.21
N GLU A 99 1.32 -6.58 -11.97
CA GLU A 99 1.91 -6.39 -10.66
C GLU A 99 0.86 -6.12 -9.57
N SER A 100 -0.09 -5.22 -9.85
CA SER A 100 -1.16 -4.89 -8.91
C SER A 100 -2.03 -6.12 -8.61
N SER A 101 -2.33 -6.95 -9.61
CA SER A 101 -3.09 -8.19 -9.42
C SER A 101 -2.33 -9.21 -8.57
N ARG A 102 -1.00 -9.34 -8.76
CA ARG A 102 -0.14 -10.18 -7.90
C ARG A 102 -0.11 -9.66 -6.48
N ALA A 103 0.08 -8.35 -6.29
CA ALA A 103 0.15 -7.73 -4.98
C ALA A 103 -1.16 -7.96 -4.20
N VAL A 104 -2.31 -7.74 -4.84
CA VAL A 104 -3.63 -8.02 -4.24
C VAL A 104 -3.75 -9.49 -3.87
N HIS A 105 -3.43 -10.42 -4.79
CA HIS A 105 -3.53 -11.85 -4.50
C HIS A 105 -2.60 -12.31 -3.36
N VAL A 106 -1.36 -11.81 -3.31
CA VAL A 106 -0.39 -12.15 -2.25
C VAL A 106 -0.86 -11.68 -0.87
N LEU A 107 -1.48 -10.50 -0.79
CA LEU A 107 -1.94 -9.91 0.47
C LEU A 107 -3.33 -10.42 0.89
N ALA A 108 -4.30 -10.40 -0.03
CA ALA A 108 -5.71 -10.73 0.23
C ALA A 108 -5.98 -12.24 0.21
N ARG A 109 -5.11 -13.02 -0.44
CA ARG A 109 -5.22 -14.47 -0.69
C ARG A 109 -6.44 -14.83 -1.55
N ASP A 110 -7.60 -14.97 -0.92
CA ASP A 110 -8.81 -15.50 -1.55
C ASP A 110 -9.78 -14.40 -2.01
N ARG A 111 -9.47 -13.12 -1.74
CA ARG A 111 -10.29 -11.96 -2.11
C ARG A 111 -9.64 -11.16 -3.24
N ASP A 112 -10.48 -10.46 -3.99
CA ASP A 112 -10.11 -9.54 -5.08
C ASP A 112 -10.01 -8.07 -4.63
N TYR A 113 -10.02 -7.84 -3.32
CA TYR A 113 -9.85 -6.52 -2.71
C TYR A 113 -9.02 -6.60 -1.43
N LEU A 114 -8.40 -5.46 -1.07
CA LEU A 114 -7.59 -5.31 0.14
C LEU A 114 -8.35 -4.54 1.21
N THR A 115 -8.17 -4.95 2.46
CA THR A 115 -8.51 -4.16 3.65
C THR A 115 -7.24 -3.60 4.27
N GLN A 116 -7.40 -2.66 5.21
CA GLN A 116 -6.27 -2.12 5.97
C GLN A 116 -5.52 -3.21 6.77
N GLU A 117 -6.23 -4.24 7.23
CA GLU A 117 -5.62 -5.36 7.95
C GLU A 117 -4.70 -6.21 7.06
N ASP A 118 -5.07 -6.38 5.79
CA ASP A 118 -4.28 -7.14 4.81
C ASP A 118 -2.92 -6.49 4.54
N LEU A 119 -2.83 -5.17 4.72
CA LEU A 119 -1.60 -4.39 4.53
C LEU A 119 -0.71 -4.38 5.77
N ARG A 120 -1.20 -4.85 6.93
CA ARG A 120 -0.41 -4.85 8.18
C ARG A 120 0.92 -5.60 8.06
N PRO A 121 1.00 -6.83 7.49
CA PRO A 121 2.27 -7.53 7.34
C PRO A 121 3.28 -6.77 6.48
N LEU A 122 2.80 -6.10 5.43
CA LEU A 122 3.61 -5.27 4.54
C LEU A 122 4.22 -4.08 5.28
N PHE A 123 3.43 -3.39 6.11
CA PHE A 123 3.94 -2.26 6.89
C PHE A 123 4.84 -2.70 8.06
N GLU A 124 4.61 -3.87 8.66
CA GLU A 124 5.52 -4.43 9.66
C GLU A 124 6.91 -4.73 9.05
N ASP A 125 6.95 -5.29 7.84
CA ASP A 125 8.22 -5.48 7.10
C ASP A 125 8.85 -4.13 6.71
N PHE A 126 8.04 -3.14 6.31
CA PHE A 126 8.51 -1.78 6.05
C PHE A 126 9.18 -1.14 7.28
N PHE A 127 8.53 -1.17 8.43
CA PHE A 127 9.09 -0.68 9.70
C PHE A 127 10.33 -1.49 10.13
N ALA A 128 10.38 -2.78 9.80
CA ALA A 128 11.55 -3.63 10.08
C ALA A 128 12.78 -3.24 9.25
N MET A 129 12.56 -3.01 7.96
CA MET A 129 13.63 -2.95 6.97
C MET A 129 14.14 -1.53 6.73
N HIS A 130 13.25 -0.52 6.66
CA HIS A 130 13.63 0.85 6.30
C HIS A 130 14.33 1.59 7.46
N PRO A 131 15.58 2.10 7.29
CA PRO A 131 16.37 2.71 8.35
C PRO A 131 15.65 3.78 9.17
N ASP A 132 15.02 4.74 8.49
CA ASP A 132 14.33 5.87 9.13
C ASP A 132 13.02 5.49 9.83
N MET A 133 12.53 4.27 9.64
CA MET A 133 11.24 3.82 10.18
C MET A 133 11.40 2.77 11.28
N ARG A 134 12.62 2.24 11.48
CA ARG A 134 12.91 1.22 12.51
C ARG A 134 12.52 1.64 13.91
N PHE A 135 12.56 2.93 14.22
CA PHE A 135 12.17 3.40 15.55
C PHE A 135 10.68 3.17 15.83
N LEU A 136 9.81 3.12 14.80
CA LEU A 136 8.38 2.82 14.95
C LEU A 136 8.11 1.40 15.49
N GLN A 137 9.09 0.50 15.38
CA GLN A 137 9.01 -0.79 16.05
C GLN A 137 8.98 -0.64 17.59
N LYS A 138 9.56 0.42 18.13
CA LYS A 138 9.59 0.66 19.58
C LYS A 138 8.43 1.52 20.07
N THR A 139 7.62 2.08 19.16
CA THR A 139 6.49 2.98 19.47
C THR A 139 5.20 2.46 18.83
N PRO A 140 4.60 1.38 19.36
CA PRO A 140 3.42 0.74 18.78
C PRO A 140 2.22 1.69 18.64
N GLN A 141 2.11 2.70 19.51
CA GLN A 141 1.05 3.70 19.47
C GLN A 141 1.00 4.51 18.17
N PHE A 142 2.13 4.65 17.45
CA PHE A 142 2.18 5.42 16.20
C PHE A 142 2.03 4.56 14.95
N ARG A 143 2.07 3.22 15.06
CA ARG A 143 2.08 2.35 13.89
C ARG A 143 0.76 2.38 13.13
N GLU A 144 -0.35 2.12 13.81
CA GLU A 144 -1.67 2.11 13.16
C GLU A 144 -2.08 3.50 12.63
N PRO A 145 -1.89 4.60 13.39
CA PRO A 145 -2.09 5.95 12.89
C PRO A 145 -1.22 6.28 11.65
N PHE A 146 0.05 5.84 11.65
CA PHE A 146 0.95 6.04 10.53
C PHE A 146 0.44 5.30 9.29
N ILE A 147 0.09 4.02 9.42
CA ILE A 147 -0.46 3.21 8.31
C ILE A 147 -1.71 3.87 7.74
N ALA A 148 -2.66 4.27 8.60
CA ALA A 148 -3.89 4.93 8.17
C ALA A 148 -3.60 6.22 7.38
N THR A 149 -2.67 7.04 7.88
CA THR A 149 -2.28 8.30 7.25
C THR A 149 -1.60 8.05 5.90
N ALA A 150 -0.64 7.14 5.84
CA ALA A 150 0.09 6.77 4.62
C ALA A 150 -0.87 6.28 3.54
N LEU A 151 -1.80 5.38 3.89
CA LEU A 151 -2.80 4.85 2.95
C LEU A 151 -3.81 5.87 2.48
N THR A 152 -4.04 6.94 3.23
CA THR A 152 -4.93 8.02 2.80
C THR A 152 -4.26 8.95 1.79
N LYS A 153 -2.96 9.18 1.95
CA LYS A 153 -2.20 10.10 1.09
C LYS A 153 -1.69 9.43 -0.18
N GLU A 154 -1.54 8.11 -0.18
CA GLU A 154 -0.89 7.39 -1.26
C GLU A 154 -1.89 6.76 -2.25
N SER A 155 -1.80 7.18 -3.51
CA SER A 155 -2.60 6.62 -4.61
C SER A 155 -1.85 5.53 -5.39
N HIS A 156 -0.52 5.49 -5.29
CA HIS A 156 0.36 4.59 -6.01
C HIS A 156 1.28 3.81 -5.06
N LEU A 157 0.67 3.08 -4.12
CA LEU A 157 1.35 2.37 -3.02
C LEU A 157 2.59 1.56 -3.46
N LEU A 158 2.49 0.77 -4.52
CA LEU A 158 3.59 -0.09 -4.97
C LEU A 158 4.80 0.71 -5.47
N SER A 159 4.55 1.79 -6.22
CA SER A 159 5.59 2.67 -6.73
C SER A 159 6.33 3.38 -5.59
N SER A 160 5.59 3.91 -4.62
CA SER A 160 6.17 4.56 -3.45
C SER A 160 6.96 3.58 -2.59
N LEU A 161 6.46 2.36 -2.37
CA LEU A 161 7.20 1.33 -1.64
C LEU A 161 8.51 0.93 -2.33
N ARG A 162 8.56 0.86 -3.67
CA ARG A 162 9.82 0.62 -4.39
C ARG A 162 10.81 1.76 -4.21
N TRP A 163 10.33 2.98 -4.37
CA TRP A 163 11.16 4.18 -4.18
C TRP A 163 11.78 4.22 -2.77
N MET A 164 10.99 3.85 -1.76
CA MET A 164 11.43 3.78 -0.36
C MET A 164 12.44 2.65 -0.10
N GLU A 165 12.40 1.57 -0.89
CA GLU A 165 13.39 0.49 -0.76
C GLU A 165 14.77 0.90 -1.30
N GLU A 166 14.80 1.70 -2.36
CA GLU A 166 16.03 2.19 -2.99
C GLU A 166 16.66 3.39 -2.25
N SER A 167 15.81 4.19 -1.60
CA SER A 167 16.23 5.43 -0.97
C SER A 167 16.69 5.18 0.47
N SER A 168 17.93 5.55 0.78
CA SER A 168 18.46 5.47 2.15
C SER A 168 17.97 6.57 3.08
N GLU A 169 17.36 7.61 2.50
CA GLU A 169 16.78 8.76 3.21
C GLU A 169 15.34 8.94 2.72
N LEU A 170 14.42 9.21 3.64
CA LEU A 170 13.07 9.64 3.27
C LEU A 170 13.14 10.93 2.46
N ASP A 171 12.70 10.90 1.19
CA ASP A 171 12.54 12.13 0.43
C ASP A 171 11.47 12.98 1.11
N GLN A 172 11.84 14.23 1.36
CA GLN A 172 10.96 15.24 1.96
C GLN A 172 9.74 15.54 1.06
N SER A 173 9.78 15.12 -0.22
CA SER A 173 8.66 15.20 -1.16
C SER A 173 7.61 14.07 -1.00
N MET A 174 7.96 12.95 -0.35
CA MET A 174 7.06 11.79 -0.15
C MET A 174 6.21 11.97 1.11
N ASP A 175 5.20 12.83 1.03
CA ASP A 175 4.31 13.19 2.16
C ASP A 175 3.58 12.03 2.84
N ALA A 176 3.36 10.92 2.11
CA ALA A 176 2.62 9.76 2.60
C ALA A 176 3.45 8.93 3.59
N PHE A 177 4.74 8.74 3.32
CA PHE A 177 5.64 7.91 4.13
C PHE A 177 6.60 8.72 5.01
N ASN A 178 6.61 10.05 4.88
CA ASN A 178 7.42 10.92 5.72
C ASN A 178 6.88 10.97 7.17
N PHE A 179 7.69 10.54 8.14
CA PHE A 179 7.28 10.55 9.55
C PHE A 179 7.00 11.97 10.08
N GLY A 180 7.74 12.99 9.64
CA GLY A 180 7.46 14.38 9.99
C GLY A 180 6.09 14.83 9.51
N SER A 181 5.74 14.54 8.25
CA SER A 181 4.41 14.84 7.70
C SER A 181 3.28 14.09 8.42
N PHE A 182 3.53 12.83 8.80
CA PHE A 182 2.62 12.08 9.68
C PHE A 182 2.50 12.75 11.05
N TYR A 183 3.61 13.05 11.72
CA TYR A 183 3.63 13.56 13.09
C TYR A 183 2.95 14.92 13.19
N MET A 184 3.11 15.80 12.20
CA MET A 184 2.39 17.07 12.13
C MET A 184 0.87 16.86 12.05
N THR A 185 0.42 15.88 11.27
CA THR A 185 -1.01 15.52 11.14
C THR A 185 -1.53 14.93 12.46
N TYR A 186 -0.76 14.02 13.06
CA TYR A 186 -1.09 13.33 14.30
C TYR A 186 -1.12 14.29 15.50
N ALA A 187 -0.11 15.14 15.67
CA ALA A 187 -0.05 16.12 16.75
C ALA A 187 -1.18 17.16 16.65
N MET A 188 -1.58 17.52 15.42
CA MET A 188 -2.74 18.39 15.21
C MET A 188 -4.04 17.69 15.63
N PHE A 189 -4.19 16.40 15.32
CA PHE A 189 -5.31 15.60 15.79
C PHE A 189 -5.35 15.50 17.31
N GLU A 190 -4.24 15.12 17.96
CA GLU A 190 -4.16 15.03 19.44
C GLU A 190 -4.39 16.39 20.13
N GLY A 191 -4.03 17.49 19.48
CA GLY A 191 -4.31 18.83 20.00
C GLY A 191 -5.80 19.20 19.96
N LEU A 192 -6.59 18.54 19.11
CA LEU A 192 -8.02 18.78 18.94
C LEU A 192 -8.87 17.78 19.72
N ASP A 193 -8.47 16.51 19.76
CA ASP A 193 -9.15 15.42 20.49
C ASP A 193 -8.88 15.54 22.00
N ARG A 194 -9.78 16.22 22.72
CA ARG A 194 -9.59 16.56 24.14
C ARG A 194 -9.94 15.40 25.06
N ASP A 195 -10.92 14.59 24.68
CA ASP A 195 -11.37 13.45 25.48
C ASP A 195 -10.60 12.15 25.15
N ARG A 196 -9.76 12.17 24.11
CA ARG A 196 -8.88 11.08 23.68
C ARG A 196 -9.66 9.84 23.29
N ASP A 197 -10.86 10.03 22.75
CA ASP A 197 -11.70 8.94 22.27
C ASP A 197 -11.32 8.48 20.84
N GLY A 198 -10.37 9.18 20.22
CA GLY A 198 -9.90 8.92 18.86
C GLY A 198 -10.79 9.53 17.78
N MET A 199 -11.85 10.23 18.14
CA MET A 199 -12.76 10.91 17.23
C MET A 199 -12.63 12.42 17.41
N LEU A 200 -13.15 13.20 16.45
CA LEU A 200 -13.30 14.63 16.67
C LEU A 200 -14.77 15.01 16.63
N SER A 201 -15.23 15.60 17.72
CA SER A 201 -16.55 16.21 17.80
C SER A 201 -16.63 17.46 16.91
N PRO A 202 -17.86 17.88 16.53
CA PRO A 202 -18.06 19.12 15.80
C PRO A 202 -17.47 20.36 16.50
N ASP A 203 -17.51 20.37 17.83
CA ASP A 203 -16.99 21.47 18.64
C ASP A 203 -15.46 21.48 18.70
N GLU A 204 -14.81 20.32 18.69
CA GLU A 204 -13.36 20.21 18.58
C GLU A 204 -12.87 20.63 17.19
N LEU A 205 -13.51 20.17 16.13
CA LEU A 205 -13.21 20.59 14.75
C LEU A 205 -13.42 22.10 14.52
N ARG A 206 -14.38 22.71 15.24
CA ARG A 206 -14.58 24.17 15.17
C ARG A 206 -13.38 24.96 15.67
N ASN A 207 -12.60 24.39 16.59
CA ASN A 207 -11.40 25.04 17.11
C ASN A 207 -10.17 24.83 16.22
N PHE A 208 -10.29 24.07 15.12
CA PHE A 208 -9.22 23.88 14.15
C PHE A 208 -8.69 25.22 13.64
N GLN A 209 -7.38 25.46 13.84
CA GLN A 209 -6.68 26.68 13.41
C GLN A 209 -7.41 27.98 13.80
N GLY A 210 -8.01 28.02 15.01
CA GLY A 210 -8.71 29.22 15.50
C GLY A 210 -10.05 29.50 14.80
N GLY A 211 -10.69 28.48 14.22
CA GLY A 211 -11.97 28.64 13.51
C GLY A 211 -11.84 28.84 12.01
N ALA A 212 -10.86 28.19 11.38
CA ALA A 212 -10.62 28.31 9.94
C ALA A 212 -11.80 27.79 9.09
N PHE A 213 -12.61 26.86 9.61
CA PHE A 213 -13.80 26.37 8.94
C PHE A 213 -15.05 27.18 9.27
N THR A 214 -15.83 27.50 8.25
CA THR A 214 -17.19 28.01 8.44
C THR A 214 -18.11 26.90 8.99
N ASN A 215 -19.15 27.28 9.74
CA ASN A 215 -20.15 26.31 10.24
C ASN A 215 -20.74 25.44 9.12
N ARG A 216 -21.04 26.02 7.95
CA ARG A 216 -21.53 25.27 6.78
C ARG A 216 -20.48 24.32 6.19
N GLY A 217 -19.19 24.68 6.27
CA GLY A 217 -18.08 23.82 5.88
C GLY A 217 -17.94 22.62 6.81
N LEU A 218 -17.99 22.86 8.13
CA LEU A 218 -18.02 21.80 9.14
C LEU A 218 -19.21 20.87 8.96
N ASP A 219 -20.41 21.43 8.78
CA ASP A 219 -21.62 20.64 8.55
C ASP A 219 -21.47 19.74 7.33
N ARG A 220 -20.83 20.19 6.25
CA ARG A 220 -20.56 19.35 5.07
C ARG A 220 -19.56 18.24 5.33
N ILE A 221 -18.46 18.55 6.03
CA ILE A 221 -17.44 17.57 6.42
C ILE A 221 -18.08 16.47 7.28
N LEU A 222 -18.91 16.86 8.24
CA LEU A 222 -19.59 15.97 9.20
C LEU A 222 -20.82 15.25 8.63
N CYS A 223 -21.52 15.85 7.67
CA CYS A 223 -22.67 15.24 6.99
C CYS A 223 -22.24 14.27 5.88
N SER A 224 -21.08 14.47 5.27
CA SER A 224 -20.48 13.42 4.44
C SER A 224 -20.19 12.22 5.33
N ALA A 225 -20.53 11.02 4.89
CA ALA A 225 -20.42 9.77 5.65
C ALA A 225 -18.98 9.38 6.07
N VAL A 226 -18.00 10.27 5.91
CA VAL A 226 -16.56 10.06 6.02
C VAL A 226 -16.10 9.95 7.48
N ILE A 227 -16.82 10.52 8.45
CA ILE A 227 -16.36 10.59 9.87
C ILE A 227 -17.04 9.54 10.77
N LYS A 228 -18.03 8.80 10.28
CA LYS A 228 -18.93 8.02 11.16
C LYS A 228 -18.40 6.68 11.69
N ARG A 229 -17.17 6.23 11.37
CA ARG A 229 -16.81 4.81 11.63
C ARG A 229 -15.58 4.50 12.48
N GLN A 230 -14.45 5.20 12.45
CA GLN A 230 -13.30 4.92 13.35
C GLN A 230 -12.30 6.09 13.41
N ALA A 231 -11.47 6.13 14.46
CA ALA A 231 -10.42 7.12 14.68
C ALA A 231 -9.46 7.31 13.49
N HIS A 232 -9.16 6.21 12.80
CA HIS A 232 -8.32 6.19 11.59
C HIS A 232 -8.88 7.08 10.46
N TYR A 233 -10.20 7.25 10.38
CA TYR A 233 -10.85 8.09 9.37
C TYR A 233 -10.70 9.59 9.67
N VAL A 234 -10.53 9.97 10.94
CA VAL A 234 -10.37 11.38 11.29
C VAL A 234 -8.97 11.88 10.97
N LEU A 235 -7.94 11.06 11.22
CA LEU A 235 -6.58 11.32 10.72
C LEU A 235 -6.53 11.35 9.19
N ALA A 236 -7.26 10.45 8.53
CA ALA A 236 -7.41 10.47 7.07
C ALA A 236 -8.06 11.78 6.58
N VAL A 237 -9.11 12.24 7.24
CA VAL A 237 -9.79 13.51 6.91
C VAL A 237 -8.91 14.71 7.18
N ILE A 238 -8.23 14.80 8.33
CA ILE A 238 -7.29 15.88 8.61
C ILE A 238 -6.13 15.84 7.63
N SER A 239 -5.60 14.66 7.32
CA SER A 239 -4.58 14.45 6.30
C SER A 239 -5.04 14.94 4.92
N TYR A 240 -6.25 14.58 4.50
CA TYR A 240 -6.84 15.02 3.24
C TYR A 240 -7.10 16.53 3.20
N ILE A 241 -7.61 17.09 4.30
CA ILE A 241 -7.80 18.53 4.49
C ILE A 241 -6.45 19.24 4.43
N LEU A 242 -5.43 18.78 5.17
CA LEU A 242 -4.10 19.38 5.15
C LEU A 242 -3.44 19.27 3.78
N ALA A 243 -3.63 18.15 3.07
CA ALA A 243 -3.15 17.99 1.69
C ALA A 243 -3.82 18.98 0.73
N THR A 244 -5.16 19.10 0.78
CA THR A 244 -5.91 20.07 -0.05
C THR A 244 -5.63 21.53 0.32
N TYR A 245 -5.34 21.82 1.59
CA TYR A 245 -4.99 23.17 2.05
C TYR A 245 -3.51 23.51 1.84
N ARG A 246 -2.59 22.53 1.76
CA ARG A 246 -1.17 22.78 1.43
C ARG A 246 -1.04 23.40 0.04
N ASP A 247 -1.81 22.91 -0.92
CA ASP A 247 -1.87 23.50 -2.27
C ASP A 247 -2.47 24.92 -2.25
N CYS A 248 -3.43 25.19 -1.37
CA CYS A 248 -4.02 26.53 -1.22
C CYS A 248 -3.09 27.54 -0.51
N ILE A 249 -2.24 27.09 0.42
CA ILE A 249 -1.33 27.96 1.17
C ILE A 249 -0.04 28.22 0.38
N MET A 250 0.44 27.26 -0.43
CA MET A 250 1.63 27.44 -1.27
C MET A 250 1.40 28.36 -2.48
N THR A 251 0.14 28.70 -2.81
CA THR A 251 -0.18 29.78 -3.77
C THR A 251 -0.16 31.19 -3.17
N THR A 252 0.04 31.32 -1.87
CA THR A 252 0.32 32.59 -1.21
C THR A 252 1.77 32.59 -0.76
N GLU A 253 2.64 33.14 -1.61
CA GLU A 253 4.00 33.52 -1.27
C GLU A 253 4.00 34.26 0.08
N TRP A 254 4.59 33.65 1.10
CA TRP A 254 4.95 34.36 2.32
C TRP A 254 6.18 35.23 2.02
N HIS A 255 5.94 36.42 1.47
CA HIS A 255 6.88 37.53 1.60
C HIS A 255 6.80 38.06 3.02
N TYR A 256 7.75 37.65 3.86
CA TYR A 256 8.24 38.42 5.00
C TYR A 256 9.75 38.30 5.08
#